data_AF-A0A946RRF7-F1
#
_entry.id   AF-A0A946RRF7-F1
#
_cell.length_a   1.000
_cell.length_b   1.000
_cell.length_c   1.000
_cell.angle_alpha   90.00
_cell.angle_beta   90.00
_cell.angle_gamma   90.00
#
_symmetry.space_group_name_H-M   'P 1'
#
loop_
_entity.id
_entity.type
_entity.pdbx_description
1 polymer ?
#
loop_
_entity_poly.entity_id
_entity_poly.type
_entity_poly.pdbx_seq_one_letter_code
_entity_poly.pdbx_strand_id
1 'polypeptide(L)'
;MDISVQELLDNMKKYQVVHFATHGHVDFHAPLNSFLQVSPSEKLTLADILGATIGEVDVAVLSSCETNLPADVKILNESVSFPTGLMQGGFLSVISSLWIVNDISTALLMLKLYDLWLRAKIALPNALQAAQIWIRDSTVDEINSFLTNGAPEQIQQEVLEGSALDLLVAILMSNKKKPFEDPKHWAGFSYTGIQ
;
A
#
# COMPACT_ATOMS: atom_id res chain seq x y z
N MET A 1 15.79 -10.78 5.71
CA MET A 1 16.27 -11.71 4.69
C MET A 1 16.52 -10.84 3.47
N ASP A 2 17.77 -10.68 3.04
CA ASP A 2 18.10 -9.79 1.91
C ASP A 2 17.80 -10.53 0.60
N ILE A 3 16.68 -10.18 -0.03
CA ILE A 3 16.31 -10.66 -1.36
C ILE A 3 17.02 -9.80 -2.42
N SER A 4 17.62 -10.43 -3.43
CA SER A 4 18.21 -9.69 -4.56
C SER A 4 17.10 -9.19 -5.50
N VAL A 5 17.38 -8.12 -6.26
CA VAL A 5 16.44 -7.62 -7.29
C VAL A 5 16.06 -8.73 -8.29
N GLN A 6 17.03 -9.55 -8.72
CA GLN A 6 16.77 -10.63 -9.68
C GLN A 6 15.84 -11.69 -9.11
N GLU A 7 16.08 -12.11 -7.86
CA GLU A 7 15.23 -13.08 -7.18
C GLU A 7 13.80 -12.56 -6.96
N LEU A 8 13.67 -11.27 -6.65
CA LEU A 8 12.37 -10.61 -6.55
C LEU A 8 11.63 -10.63 -7.90
N LEU A 9 12.30 -10.24 -9.00
CA LEU A 9 11.73 -10.24 -10.35
C LEU A 9 11.26 -11.64 -10.77
N ASP A 10 12.03 -12.68 -10.45
CA ASP A 10 11.67 -14.06 -10.75
C ASP A 10 10.51 -14.58 -9.88
N ASN A 11 10.40 -14.10 -8.64
CA ASN A 11 9.29 -14.44 -7.77
C ASN A 11 8.00 -13.73 -8.18
N MET A 12 8.05 -12.47 -8.64
CA MET A 12 6.87 -11.73 -9.09
C MET A 12 6.11 -12.45 -10.20
N LYS A 13 6.80 -13.18 -11.09
CA LYS A 13 6.20 -13.99 -12.16
C LYS A 13 5.26 -15.10 -11.66
N LYS A 14 5.31 -15.44 -10.37
CA LYS A 14 4.53 -16.53 -9.76
C LYS A 14 3.24 -16.04 -9.09
N TYR A 15 3.04 -14.72 -8.99
CA TYR A 15 1.94 -14.12 -8.24
C TYR A 15 1.15 -13.14 -9.10
N GLN A 16 -0.16 -13.13 -8.93
CA GLN A 16 -1.06 -12.18 -9.60
C GLN A 16 -1.11 -10.81 -8.92
N VAL A 17 -0.73 -10.76 -7.64
CA VAL A 17 -0.76 -9.55 -6.82
C VAL A 17 0.59 -9.38 -6.15
N VAL A 18 1.20 -8.21 -6.32
CA VAL A 18 2.46 -7.84 -5.67
C VAL A 18 2.22 -6.60 -4.81
N HIS A 19 2.43 -6.72 -3.50
CA HIS A 19 2.29 -5.62 -2.55
C HIS A 19 3.68 -5.15 -2.13
N PHE A 20 4.01 -3.90 -2.44
CA PHE A 20 5.21 -3.21 -1.98
C PHE A 20 4.88 -2.29 -0.81
N ALA A 21 5.32 -2.69 0.38
CA ALA A 21 5.26 -1.91 1.62
C ALA A 21 6.67 -1.45 2.02
N THR A 22 7.41 -0.87 1.07
CA THR A 22 8.83 -0.50 1.22
C THR A 22 9.11 0.89 0.67
N HIS A 23 10.10 1.62 1.20
CA HIS A 23 10.36 3.00 0.78
C HIS A 23 10.55 3.15 -0.73
N GLY A 24 9.81 4.08 -1.33
CA GLY A 24 9.99 4.50 -2.71
C GLY A 24 10.83 5.76 -2.81
N HIS A 25 11.42 5.99 -3.98
CA HIS A 25 12.04 7.26 -4.35
C HIS A 25 11.77 7.56 -5.81
N VAL A 26 11.34 8.79 -6.09
CA VAL A 26 11.11 9.27 -7.46
C VAL A 26 12.20 10.25 -7.88
N ASP A 27 12.87 9.94 -8.98
CA ASP A 27 13.84 10.82 -9.62
C ASP A 27 13.19 11.53 -10.81
N PHE A 28 12.83 12.81 -10.64
CA PHE A 28 12.19 13.61 -11.70
C PHE A 28 13.13 13.94 -12.87
N HIS A 29 14.44 13.89 -12.66
CA HIS A 29 15.43 14.19 -13.70
C HIS A 29 15.81 12.93 -14.50
N ALA A 30 15.80 11.77 -13.85
CA ALA A 30 16.02 10.48 -14.49
C ALA A 30 14.96 9.45 -14.03
N PRO A 31 13.73 9.49 -14.61
CA PRO A 31 12.62 8.64 -14.15
C PRO A 31 12.95 7.16 -14.05
N LEU A 32 13.74 6.62 -14.97
CA LEU A 32 14.18 5.21 -14.96
C LEU A 32 15.00 4.82 -13.72
N ASN A 33 15.62 5.78 -13.04
CA ASN A 33 16.35 5.58 -11.79
C ASN A 33 15.44 5.62 -10.55
N SER A 34 14.16 5.97 -10.70
CA SER A 34 13.18 5.87 -9.61
C SER A 34 13.11 4.43 -9.13
N PHE A 35 13.01 4.20 -7.82
CA PHE A 35 13.17 2.86 -7.26
C PHE A 35 12.29 2.59 -6.03
N LEU A 36 12.06 1.31 -5.77
CA LEU A 36 11.59 0.78 -4.50
C LEU A 36 12.78 0.16 -3.76
N GLN A 37 12.98 0.53 -2.50
CA GLN A 37 14.01 -0.04 -1.64
C GLN A 37 13.54 -1.45 -1.20
N VAL A 38 14.20 -2.52 -1.64
CA VAL A 38 13.75 -3.89 -1.35
C VAL A 38 14.57 -4.54 -0.22
N SER A 39 15.80 -4.08 -0.02
CA SER A 39 16.63 -4.36 1.14
C SER A 39 17.50 -3.13 1.45
N PRO A 40 18.27 -3.06 2.55
CA PRO A 40 19.17 -1.93 2.80
C PRO A 40 20.19 -1.67 1.69
N SER A 41 20.55 -2.69 0.89
CA SER A 41 21.53 -2.60 -0.20
C SER A 41 20.92 -2.68 -1.60
N GLU A 42 19.70 -3.18 -1.74
CA GLU A 42 19.07 -3.46 -3.03
C GLU A 42 17.92 -2.50 -3.34
N LYS A 43 17.87 -2.03 -4.58
CA LYS A 43 16.87 -1.10 -5.11
C LYS A 43 16.29 -1.67 -6.39
N LEU A 44 14.98 -1.89 -6.41
CA LEU A 44 14.26 -2.24 -7.63
C LEU A 44 13.91 -0.97 -8.40
N THR A 45 14.65 -0.67 -9.48
CA THR A 45 14.43 0.53 -10.28
C THR A 45 13.32 0.33 -11.32
N LEU A 46 12.78 1.42 -11.86
CA LEU A 46 11.90 1.35 -13.04
C LEU A 46 12.63 0.76 -14.26
N ALA A 47 13.93 1.00 -14.41
CA ALA A 47 14.73 0.37 -15.46
C ALA A 47 14.73 -1.16 -15.33
N ASP A 48 14.88 -1.69 -14.11
CA ASP A 48 14.85 -3.13 -13.84
C ASP A 48 13.48 -3.74 -14.18
N ILE A 49 12.40 -3.05 -13.78
CA ILE A 49 11.02 -3.46 -14.07
C ILE A 49 10.76 -3.50 -15.58
N LEU A 50 11.12 -2.43 -16.30
CA LEU A 50 10.90 -2.33 -17.75
C LEU A 50 11.81 -3.27 -18.56
N GLY A 51 12.98 -3.59 -18.04
CA GLY A 51 13.90 -4.56 -18.63
C GLY A 51 13.52 -6.02 -18.35
N ALA A 52 12.65 -6.28 -17.38
CA ALA A 52 12.23 -7.62 -17.00
C ALA A 52 10.97 -8.08 -17.75
N THR A 53 10.91 -9.37 -18.06
CA THR A 53 9.67 -10.02 -18.52
C THR A 53 8.90 -10.52 -17.31
N ILE A 54 8.07 -9.66 -16.72
CA ILE A 54 7.39 -9.95 -15.45
C ILE A 54 6.14 -10.86 -15.65
N GLY A 55 5.70 -11.06 -16.90
CA GLY A 55 4.46 -11.76 -17.22
C GLY A 55 3.24 -10.87 -16.97
N GLU A 56 2.04 -11.40 -17.14
CA GLU A 56 0.79 -10.70 -16.79
C GLU A 56 0.59 -10.77 -15.27
N VAL A 57 1.19 -9.83 -14.54
CA VAL A 57 0.85 -9.59 -13.14
C VAL A 57 -0.38 -8.68 -13.10
N ASP A 58 -1.45 -9.11 -12.45
CA ASP A 58 -2.72 -8.39 -12.50
C ASP A 58 -2.66 -7.06 -11.75
N VAL A 59 -1.98 -7.03 -10.59
CA VAL A 59 -2.04 -5.88 -9.67
C VAL A 59 -0.73 -5.63 -8.93
N ALA A 60 -0.22 -4.39 -9.00
CA ALA A 60 0.74 -3.86 -8.04
C ALA A 60 0.03 -2.99 -6.98
N VAL A 61 0.40 -3.13 -5.72
CA VAL A 61 -0.03 -2.24 -4.64
C VAL A 61 1.19 -1.57 -4.04
N LEU A 62 1.26 -0.25 -4.17
CA LEU A 62 2.28 0.61 -3.56
C LEU A 62 1.66 1.27 -2.33
N SER A 63 1.91 0.70 -1.16
CA SER A 63 1.41 1.23 0.12
C SER A 63 2.44 2.06 0.87
N SER A 64 3.64 2.18 0.32
CA SER A 64 4.73 2.87 0.98
C SER A 64 4.69 4.37 0.81
N CYS A 65 5.12 5.01 1.88
CA CYS A 65 5.28 6.45 1.95
C CYS A 65 6.77 6.75 2.07
N GLU A 66 7.21 7.81 1.41
CA GLU A 66 8.53 8.37 1.65
C GLU A 66 8.65 8.78 3.13
N THR A 67 9.44 8.05 3.91
CA THR A 67 9.97 8.62 5.16
C THR A 67 11.26 9.33 4.81
N ASN A 68 11.26 10.65 4.99
CA ASN A 68 12.41 11.58 5.02
C ASN A 68 12.57 12.55 3.84
N LEU A 69 11.49 13.16 3.34
CA LEU A 69 11.60 14.46 2.65
C LEU A 69 11.45 15.62 3.65
N PRO A 70 12.28 16.68 3.56
CA PRO A 70 12.03 17.94 4.25
C PRO A 70 10.64 18.48 3.88
N ALA A 71 9.95 19.10 4.84
CA ALA A 71 8.57 19.58 4.75
C ALA A 71 8.25 20.60 3.63
N ASP A 72 9.23 20.92 2.77
CA ASP A 72 9.12 21.90 1.68
C ASP A 72 8.84 21.28 0.32
N VAL A 73 8.76 19.96 0.21
CA VAL A 73 8.50 19.29 -1.06
C VAL A 73 6.99 19.19 -1.29
N LYS A 74 6.46 20.28 -1.88
CA LYS A 74 5.14 20.42 -2.48
C LYS A 74 4.72 19.15 -3.21
N ILE A 75 3.53 18.64 -2.85
CA ILE A 75 2.57 17.89 -3.70
C ILE A 75 3.25 17.27 -4.91
N LEU A 76 3.96 16.17 -4.69
CA LEU A 76 4.70 15.55 -5.75
C LEU A 76 3.77 14.67 -6.57
N ASN A 77 3.84 14.92 -7.87
CA ASN A 77 3.29 14.16 -8.99
C ASN A 77 3.82 12.71 -9.06
N GLU A 78 4.19 12.10 -7.93
CA GLU A 78 4.71 10.74 -7.76
C GLU A 78 3.76 9.69 -8.35
N SER A 79 2.46 9.98 -8.33
CA SER A 79 1.42 9.08 -8.82
C SER A 79 1.42 8.89 -10.34
N VAL A 80 2.01 9.80 -11.12
CA VAL A 80 1.90 9.70 -12.59
C VAL A 80 3.06 8.91 -13.21
N SER A 81 4.29 8.99 -12.68
CA SER A 81 5.46 8.36 -13.32
C SER A 81 5.67 6.89 -12.95
N PHE A 82 5.57 6.54 -11.66
CA PHE A 82 5.89 5.19 -11.19
C PHE A 82 4.79 4.16 -11.48
N PRO A 83 3.49 4.45 -11.23
CA PRO A 83 2.40 3.57 -11.65
C PRO A 83 2.36 3.33 -13.16
N THR A 84 2.61 4.37 -13.96
CA THR A 84 2.72 4.23 -15.43
C THR A 84 3.91 3.34 -15.82
N GLY A 85 5.06 3.50 -15.15
CA GLY A 85 6.23 2.64 -15.37
C GLY A 85 5.97 1.17 -15.04
N LEU A 86 5.26 0.89 -13.94
CA LEU A 86 4.81 -0.47 -13.60
C LEU A 86 3.86 -1.02 -14.67
N MET A 87 2.88 -0.23 -15.12
CA MET A 87 1.97 -0.68 -16.17
C MET A 87 2.71 -1.00 -17.48
N GLN A 88 3.68 -0.16 -17.87
CA GLN A 88 4.56 -0.43 -19.01
C GLN A 88 5.42 -1.68 -18.81
N GLY A 89 5.77 -2.01 -17.56
CA GLY A 89 6.48 -3.24 -17.19
C GLY A 89 5.63 -4.51 -17.18
N GLY A 90 4.33 -4.43 -17.49
CA GLY A 90 3.44 -5.58 -17.64
C GLY A 90 2.37 -5.72 -16.55
N PHE A 91 2.27 -4.78 -15.61
CA PHE A 91 1.19 -4.80 -14.62
C PHE A 91 -0.13 -4.29 -15.23
N LEU A 92 -1.23 -5.05 -15.09
CA LEU A 92 -2.54 -4.62 -15.63
C LEU A 92 -3.17 -3.47 -14.86
N SER A 93 -2.87 -3.38 -13.56
CA SER A 93 -3.33 -2.29 -12.71
C SER A 93 -2.40 -2.03 -11.52
N VAL A 94 -2.51 -0.82 -10.98
CA VAL A 94 -1.69 -0.33 -9.88
C VAL A 94 -2.57 0.44 -8.89
N ILE A 95 -2.42 0.15 -7.60
CA ILE A 95 -2.86 1.02 -6.52
C ILE A 95 -1.65 1.75 -5.97
N SER A 96 -1.74 3.07 -5.83
CA SER A 96 -0.66 3.90 -5.27
C SER A 96 -1.20 5.08 -4.49
N SER A 97 -0.39 5.61 -3.58
CA SER A 97 -0.68 6.86 -2.87
C SER A 97 -0.18 8.09 -3.64
N LEU A 98 -0.93 9.19 -3.53
CA LEU A 98 -0.60 10.53 -4.05
C LEU A 98 0.33 11.31 -3.10
N TRP A 99 0.43 10.89 -1.83
CA TRP A 99 1.22 11.52 -0.78
C TRP A 99 1.56 10.52 0.32
N ILE A 100 2.40 10.95 1.25
CA ILE A 100 2.75 10.20 2.47
C ILE A 100 1.52 10.09 3.38
N VAL A 101 0.99 8.88 3.50
CA VAL A 101 -0.08 8.50 4.41
C VAL A 101 0.51 7.89 5.69
N ASN A 102 -0.13 8.10 6.84
CA ASN A 102 0.29 7.51 8.09
C ASN A 102 0.19 5.97 8.06
N ASP A 103 1.26 5.29 8.50
CA ASP A 103 1.41 3.83 8.44
C ASP A 103 0.24 3.05 9.06
N ILE A 104 -0.27 3.52 10.20
CA ILE A 104 -1.41 2.88 10.88
C ILE A 104 -2.66 2.95 10.01
N SER A 105 -3.00 4.14 9.49
CA SER A 105 -4.14 4.27 8.58
C SER A 105 -3.96 3.47 7.29
N THR A 106 -2.74 3.41 6.75
CA THR A 106 -2.42 2.61 5.58
C THR A 106 -2.63 1.11 5.84
N ALA A 107 -2.13 0.58 6.96
CA ALA A 107 -2.29 -0.82 7.32
C ALA A 107 -3.77 -1.20 7.45
N LEU A 108 -4.56 -0.37 8.13
CA LEU A 108 -6.01 -0.58 8.27
C LEU A 108 -6.75 -0.52 6.93
N LEU A 109 -6.41 0.46 6.08
CA LEU A 109 -6.99 0.60 4.75
C LEU A 109 -6.67 -0.63 3.89
N MET A 110 -5.43 -1.12 3.92
CA MET A 110 -5.00 -2.30 3.16
C MET A 110 -5.67 -3.57 3.66
N LEU A 111 -5.74 -3.79 4.98
CA LEU A 111 -6.46 -4.93 5.55
C LEU A 111 -7.92 -4.94 5.09
N LYS A 112 -8.57 -3.76 5.10
CA LYS A 112 -9.97 -3.67 4.67
C LYS A 112 -10.13 -3.84 3.16
N LEU A 113 -9.21 -3.30 2.36
CA LEU A 113 -9.17 -3.48 0.91
C LEU A 113 -9.09 -4.98 0.56
N TYR A 114 -8.16 -5.72 1.15
CA TYR A 114 -7.99 -7.15 0.85
C TYR A 114 -9.17 -8.00 1.34
N ASP A 115 -9.78 -7.65 2.47
CA ASP A 115 -11.03 -8.28 2.93
C ASP A 115 -12.14 -8.11 1.88
N LEU A 116 -12.38 -6.87 1.42
CA LEU A 116 -13.42 -6.58 0.44
C LEU A 116 -13.12 -7.19 -0.94
N TRP A 117 -11.87 -7.09 -1.39
CA TRP A 117 -11.47 -7.57 -2.70
C TRP A 117 -11.37 -9.09 -2.78
N LEU A 118 -10.59 -9.71 -1.89
CA LEU A 118 -10.24 -11.13 -2.01
C LEU A 118 -11.27 -12.03 -1.32
N ARG A 119 -11.83 -11.61 -0.18
CA ARG A 119 -12.82 -12.42 0.55
C ARG A 119 -14.24 -12.12 0.10
N ALA A 120 -14.65 -10.86 0.05
CA ALA A 120 -16.00 -10.47 -0.39
C ALA A 120 -16.16 -10.41 -1.93
N LYS A 121 -15.08 -10.61 -2.69
CA LYS A 121 -15.08 -10.66 -4.17
C LYS A 121 -15.61 -9.39 -4.83
N ILE A 122 -15.41 -8.23 -4.20
CA ILE A 122 -15.74 -6.93 -4.76
C ILE A 122 -14.66 -6.54 -5.78
N ALA A 123 -15.05 -5.98 -6.93
CA ALA A 123 -14.11 -5.48 -7.92
C ALA A 123 -13.12 -4.46 -7.32
N LEU A 124 -11.84 -4.55 -7.69
CA LEU A 124 -10.75 -3.84 -7.02
C LEU A 124 -10.98 -2.31 -6.85
N PRO A 125 -11.41 -1.55 -7.88
CA PRO A 125 -11.69 -0.12 -7.70
C PRO A 125 -12.81 0.16 -6.69
N ASN A 126 -13.85 -0.67 -6.68
CA ASN A 126 -14.97 -0.55 -5.74
C ASN A 126 -14.54 -0.97 -4.32
N ALA A 127 -13.68 -1.98 -4.20
CA ALA A 127 -13.12 -2.41 -2.93
C ALA A 127 -12.25 -1.31 -2.31
N LEU A 128 -11.43 -0.62 -3.11
CA LEU A 128 -10.63 0.52 -2.67
C LEU A 128 -11.52 1.67 -2.19
N GLN A 129 -12.52 2.06 -2.97
CA GLN A 129 -13.47 3.09 -2.58
C GLN A 129 -14.19 2.74 -1.27
N ALA A 130 -14.66 1.49 -1.14
CA ALA A 130 -15.35 1.04 0.06
C ALA A 130 -14.42 0.99 1.28
N ALA A 131 -13.15 0.60 1.11
CA ALA A 131 -12.15 0.65 2.18
C ALA A 131 -11.84 2.10 2.62
N GLN A 132 -11.74 3.03 1.68
CA GLN A 132 -11.56 4.46 1.96
C GLN A 132 -12.75 5.06 2.73
N ILE A 133 -13.98 4.71 2.34
CA ILE A 133 -15.19 5.12 3.07
C ILE A 133 -15.20 4.51 4.47
N TRP A 134 -14.88 3.22 4.58
CA TRP A 134 -14.85 2.53 5.87
C TRP A 134 -13.88 3.19 6.84
N ILE A 135 -12.63 3.46 6.44
CA ILE A 135 -11.65 4.06 7.36
C ILE A 135 -11.99 5.51 7.73
N ARG A 136 -12.60 6.28 6.79
CA ARG A 136 -13.09 7.64 7.04
C ARG A 136 -14.17 7.65 8.12
N ASP A 137 -15.11 6.70 8.04
CA ASP A 137 -16.32 6.72 8.84
C ASP A 137 -16.22 5.92 10.14
N SER A 138 -15.27 4.99 10.23
CA SER A 138 -15.15 4.06 11.35
C SER A 138 -14.71 4.74 12.64
N THR A 139 -15.37 4.31 13.71
CA THR A 139 -14.98 4.59 15.08
C THR A 139 -13.91 3.63 15.57
N VAL A 140 -13.32 3.94 16.72
CA VAL A 140 -12.37 3.04 17.41
C VAL A 140 -12.98 1.67 17.66
N ASP A 141 -14.24 1.60 18.10
CA ASP A 141 -14.92 0.34 18.41
C ASP A 141 -15.16 -0.51 17.15
N GLU A 142 -15.52 0.14 16.03
CA GLU A 142 -15.73 -0.53 14.75
C GLU A 142 -14.41 -1.07 14.18
N ILE A 143 -13.31 -0.32 14.32
CA ILE A 143 -11.98 -0.78 13.95
C ILE A 143 -11.59 -1.98 14.81
N ASN A 144 -11.78 -1.91 16.13
CA ASN A 144 -11.47 -3.02 17.03
C ASN A 144 -12.30 -4.27 16.72
N SER A 145 -13.61 -4.10 16.45
CA SER A 145 -14.48 -5.20 16.07
C SER A 145 -14.02 -5.86 14.77
N PHE A 146 -13.58 -5.08 13.78
CA PHE A 146 -12.99 -5.60 12.55
C PHE A 146 -11.69 -6.36 12.82
N LEU A 147 -10.77 -5.80 13.61
CA LEU A 147 -9.48 -6.44 13.90
C LEU A 147 -9.63 -7.75 14.66
N THR A 148 -10.62 -7.86 15.54
CA THR A 148 -10.83 -9.04 16.39
C THR A 148 -11.68 -10.12 15.72
N ASN A 149 -12.61 -9.76 14.83
CA ASN A 149 -13.57 -10.72 14.26
C ASN A 149 -13.60 -10.77 12.74
N GLY A 150 -13.14 -9.71 12.06
CA GLY A 150 -13.22 -9.54 10.62
C GLY A 150 -11.89 -9.70 9.88
N ALA A 151 -10.75 -9.44 10.53
CA ALA A 151 -9.43 -9.56 9.92
C ALA A 151 -9.04 -11.03 9.62
N PRO A 152 -7.96 -11.32 8.88
CA PRO A 152 -7.40 -12.67 8.80
C PRO A 152 -7.05 -13.24 10.19
N GLU A 153 -7.16 -14.56 10.37
CA GLU A 153 -6.92 -15.22 11.67
C GLU A 153 -5.55 -14.89 12.28
N GLN A 154 -4.51 -14.75 11.46
CA GLN A 154 -3.18 -14.38 11.90
C GLN A 154 -3.17 -13.00 12.58
N ILE A 155 -3.87 -12.02 11.99
CA ILE A 155 -3.99 -10.67 12.55
C ILE A 155 -4.85 -10.71 13.82
N GLN A 156 -5.93 -11.51 13.83
CA GLN A 156 -6.75 -11.68 15.04
C GLN A 156 -5.92 -12.24 16.19
N GLN A 157 -5.07 -13.24 15.93
CA GLN A 157 -4.16 -13.83 16.92
C GLN A 157 -3.13 -12.82 17.42
N GLU A 158 -2.48 -12.05 16.54
CA GLU A 158 -1.57 -10.97 16.93
C GLU A 158 -2.25 -9.91 17.81
N VAL A 159 -3.50 -9.58 17.50
CA VAL A 159 -4.31 -8.65 18.31
C VAL A 159 -4.60 -9.24 19.71
N LEU A 160 -4.94 -10.53 19.77
CA LEU A 160 -5.22 -11.23 21.04
C LEU A 160 -3.98 -11.48 21.89
N GLU A 161 -2.83 -11.76 21.27
CA GLU A 161 -1.53 -11.95 21.92
C GLU A 161 -0.92 -10.63 22.39
N GLY A 162 -1.49 -9.50 21.95
CA GLY A 162 -1.12 -8.18 22.41
C GLY A 162 0.10 -7.58 21.72
N SER A 163 0.54 -8.12 20.59
CA SER A 163 1.50 -7.42 19.72
C SER A 163 0.84 -6.22 19.01
N ALA A 164 -0.48 -6.29 18.77
CA ALA A 164 -1.28 -5.16 18.33
C ALA A 164 -1.67 -4.19 19.46
N LEU A 165 -1.19 -4.38 20.71
CA LEU A 165 -1.41 -3.39 21.78
C LEU A 165 -0.90 -2.02 21.34
N ASP A 166 0.17 -1.90 20.55
CA ASP A 166 0.65 -0.61 20.07
C ASP A 166 -0.35 0.08 19.13
N LEU A 167 -1.02 -0.70 18.27
CA LEU A 167 -2.07 -0.21 17.36
C LEU A 167 -3.31 0.24 18.15
N LEU A 168 -3.73 -0.59 19.11
CA LEU A 168 -4.86 -0.32 19.97
C LEU A 168 -4.59 0.88 20.89
N VAL A 169 -3.39 0.96 21.47
CA VAL A 169 -2.92 2.06 22.31
C VAL A 169 -2.84 3.35 21.50
N ALA A 170 -2.28 3.35 20.29
CA ALA A 170 -2.25 4.54 19.44
C ALA A 170 -3.66 5.05 19.10
N ILE A 171 -4.60 4.14 18.85
CA ILE A 171 -6.00 4.49 18.56
C ILE A 171 -6.71 5.00 19.83
N LEU A 172 -6.54 4.32 20.98
CA LEU A 172 -7.15 4.69 22.27
C LEU A 172 -6.54 5.96 22.88
N MET A 173 -5.27 6.25 22.62
CA MET A 173 -4.60 7.51 23.01
C MET A 173 -5.12 8.69 22.17
N SER A 174 -5.77 8.44 21.04
CA SER A 174 -6.49 9.48 20.30
C SER A 174 -7.85 9.68 20.98
N ASN A 175 -8.04 10.82 21.66
CA ASN A 175 -9.36 11.24 22.19
C ASN A 175 -10.41 11.51 21.09
N LYS A 176 -10.25 10.92 19.90
CA LYS A 176 -11.08 11.13 18.71
C LYS A 176 -11.97 9.91 18.49
N LYS A 177 -13.28 10.16 18.41
CA LYS A 177 -14.27 9.12 18.11
C LYS A 177 -14.02 8.45 16.75
N LYS A 178 -13.59 9.22 15.75
CA LYS A 178 -13.18 8.77 14.40
C LYS A 178 -11.74 9.20 14.14
N PRO A 179 -10.75 8.33 14.43
CA PRO A 179 -9.33 8.73 14.40
C PRO A 179 -8.83 9.13 13.02
N PHE A 180 -9.43 8.59 11.94
CA PHE A 180 -8.96 8.72 10.55
C PHE A 180 -9.96 9.42 9.62
N GLU A 181 -10.84 10.27 10.15
CA GLU A 181 -11.84 11.01 9.35
C GLU A 181 -11.21 11.96 8.33
N ASP A 182 -10.03 12.51 8.65
CA ASP A 182 -9.30 13.46 7.81
C ASP A 182 -8.83 12.79 6.50
N PRO A 183 -9.10 13.40 5.32
CA PRO A 183 -8.71 12.88 4.01
C PRO A 183 -7.25 12.46 3.87
N LYS A 184 -6.33 13.06 4.63
CA LYS A 184 -4.90 12.71 4.59
C LYS A 184 -4.63 11.23 4.87
N HIS A 185 -5.55 10.54 5.55
CA HIS A 185 -5.42 9.13 5.93
C HIS A 185 -5.86 8.12 4.85
N TRP A 186 -6.61 8.56 3.83
CA TRP A 186 -7.26 7.62 2.91
C TRP A 186 -7.41 8.13 1.49
N ALA A 187 -7.60 9.44 1.29
CA ALA A 187 -7.86 10.04 -0.02
C ALA A 187 -6.63 10.04 -0.93
N GLY A 188 -5.45 9.71 -0.38
CA GLY A 188 -4.21 9.63 -1.14
C GLY A 188 -4.18 8.40 -2.03
N PHE A 189 -4.91 7.34 -1.73
CA PHE A 189 -4.88 6.12 -2.55
C PHE A 189 -5.71 6.25 -3.81
N SER A 190 -5.12 5.85 -4.93
CA SER A 190 -5.72 5.87 -6.27
C SER A 190 -5.54 4.50 -6.94
N TYR A 191 -6.37 4.23 -7.94
CA TYR A 191 -6.29 3.06 -8.80
C TYR A 191 -6.08 3.50 -10.25
N THR A 192 -5.11 2.89 -10.93
CA THR A 192 -4.83 3.07 -12.35
C THR A 192 -4.77 1.71 -13.02
N GLY A 193 -5.55 1.47 -14.07
CA GLY A 193 -5.58 0.15 -14.72
C GLY A 193 -6.51 0.09 -15.92
N ILE A 194 -6.40 -0.99 -16.68
CA ILE A 194 -7.24 -1.29 -17.85
C ILE A 194 -8.26 -2.38 -17.43
N GLN A 195 -9.56 -2.11 -17.63
CA GLN A 195 -10.65 -3.07 -17.36
C GLN A 195 -10.86 -4.04 -18.52
#